data_AF-A0A6I9PJD1-F1
#
_entry.id   AF-A0A6I9PJD1-F1
#
_cell.length_a   1.000
_cell.length_b   1.000
_cell.length_c   1.000
_cell.angle_alpha   90.00
_cell.angle_beta   90.00
_cell.angle_gamma   90.00
#
_symmetry.space_group_name_H-M   'P 1'
#
loop_
_entity.id
_entity.type
_entity.pdbx_description
1 polymer ?
#
loop_
_entity_poly.entity_id
_entity_poly.type
_entity_poly.pdbx_seq_one_letter_code
_entity_poly.pdbx_strand_id
1 'polypeptide(L)'
;PSAVLGLSLSASSSSLGVSWQAGPGRTQRFRLQLRDQSGVLRNETLLSTATQHTLLDLTPGRLYNVTVVTEAGGLTNSATAAART
;
A
#
# COMPACT_ATOMS: atom_id res chain seq x y z
N PRO A 1 14.51 -3.79 -7.70
CA PRO A 1 13.44 -4.26 -6.79
C PRO A 1 12.24 -4.69 -7.62
N SER A 2 11.52 -5.72 -7.18
CA SER A 2 10.29 -6.16 -7.84
C SER A 2 9.08 -5.52 -7.17
N ALA A 3 7.98 -5.37 -7.92
CA ALA A 3 6.69 -5.02 -7.33
C ALA A 3 6.30 -6.07 -6.27
N VAL A 4 5.51 -5.65 -5.29
CA VAL A 4 4.92 -6.61 -4.35
C VAL A 4 3.95 -7.53 -5.08
N LEU A 5 3.88 -8.78 -4.61
CA LEU A 5 3.01 -9.82 -5.17
C LEU A 5 1.76 -9.95 -4.32
N GLY A 6 0.65 -10.36 -4.95
CA GLY A 6 -0.60 -10.65 -4.24
C GLY A 6 -1.14 -9.49 -3.43
N LEU A 7 -0.96 -8.25 -3.90
CA LEU A 7 -1.51 -7.06 -3.24
C LEU A 7 -3.04 -7.20 -3.12
N SER A 8 -3.53 -7.25 -1.89
CA SER A 8 -4.95 -7.39 -1.59
C SER A 8 -5.40 -6.36 -0.56
N LEU A 9 -6.66 -5.95 -0.69
CA LEU A 9 -7.29 -4.96 0.18
C LEU A 9 -8.51 -5.57 0.85
N SER A 10 -8.62 -5.37 2.16
CA SER A 10 -9.77 -5.74 2.98
C SER A 10 -10.39 -4.48 3.56
N ALA A 11 -11.54 -4.09 3.02
CA ALA A 11 -12.24 -2.88 3.44
C ALA A 11 -13.18 -3.15 4.62
N SER A 12 -13.28 -2.16 5.50
CA SER A 12 -14.28 -2.05 6.56
C SER A 12 -14.82 -0.62 6.57
N SER A 13 -15.83 -0.36 7.39
CA SER A 13 -16.55 0.94 7.41
C SER A 13 -15.64 2.17 7.50
N SER A 14 -14.55 2.11 8.26
CA SER A 14 -13.60 3.23 8.42
C SER A 14 -12.13 2.81 8.37
N SER A 15 -11.84 1.63 7.83
CA SER A 15 -10.47 1.11 7.75
C SER A 15 -10.22 0.28 6.49
N LEU A 16 -8.97 0.25 6.05
CA LEU A 16 -8.48 -0.61 4.97
C LEU A 16 -7.31 -1.44 5.46
N GLY A 17 -7.50 -2.75 5.55
CA GLY A 17 -6.42 -3.71 5.66
C GLY A 17 -5.74 -3.88 4.30
N VAL A 18 -4.43 -3.76 4.27
CA VAL A 18 -3.60 -3.92 3.07
C VAL A 18 -2.63 -5.07 3.34
N SER A 19 -2.58 -6.06 2.47
CA SER A 19 -1.63 -7.16 2.58
C SER A 19 -0.98 -7.47 1.24
N TRP A 20 0.29 -7.89 1.28
CA TRP A 20 1.11 -8.18 0.12
C TRP A 20 2.27 -9.11 0.49
N GLN A 21 2.90 -9.65 -0.53
CA GLN A 21 4.14 -10.42 -0.42
C GLN A 21 5.29 -9.64 -1.04
N ALA A 22 6.48 -9.75 -0.44
CA ALA A 22 7.68 -9.17 -1.05
C ALA A 22 7.93 -9.84 -2.42
N GLY A 23 8.13 -9.02 -3.45
CA GLY A 23 8.54 -9.52 -4.76
C GLY A 23 9.96 -10.09 -4.74
N PRO A 24 10.34 -10.90 -5.75
CA PRO A 24 11.68 -11.48 -5.82
C PRO A 24 12.77 -10.40 -5.90
N GLY A 25 13.90 -10.67 -5.24
CA GLY A 25 15.05 -9.76 -5.18
C GLY A 25 15.18 -9.00 -3.86
N ARG A 26 16.17 -8.10 -3.78
CA ARG A 26 16.45 -7.33 -2.56
C ARG A 26 15.46 -6.16 -2.46
N THR A 27 14.78 -6.07 -1.32
CA THR A 27 13.92 -4.93 -0.94
C THR A 27 14.53 -4.23 0.27
N GLN A 28 14.72 -2.92 0.21
CA GLN A 28 15.25 -2.14 1.34
C GLN A 28 14.14 -1.55 2.20
N ARG A 29 13.04 -1.11 1.58
CA ARG A 29 11.86 -0.60 2.27
C ARG A 29 10.64 -0.62 1.36
N PHE A 30 9.48 -0.57 1.98
CA PHE A 30 8.22 -0.31 1.29
C PHE A 30 7.75 1.10 1.60
N ARG A 31 7.00 1.70 0.67
CA ARG A 31 6.33 2.97 0.87
C ARG A 31 4.89 2.84 0.45
N LEU A 32 3.99 3.01 1.40
CA LEU A 32 2.56 2.86 1.23
C LEU A 32 1.92 4.23 1.04
N GLN A 33 1.24 4.42 -0.09
CA GLN A 33 0.54 5.65 -0.42
C GLN A 33 -0.96 5.38 -0.51
N LEU A 34 -1.72 6.13 0.28
CA LEU A 34 -3.19 6.16 0.19
C LEU A 34 -3.60 7.40 -0.59
N ARG A 35 -4.44 7.22 -1.60
CA ARG A 35 -4.99 8.31 -2.39
C ARG A 35 -6.50 8.18 -2.52
N ASP A 36 -7.18 9.31 -2.61
CA ASP A 36 -8.59 9.37 -3.02
C ASP A 36 -8.73 10.40 -4.16
N GLN A 37 -9.97 10.79 -4.46
CA GLN A 37 -10.26 11.83 -5.46
C GLN A 37 -9.69 13.21 -5.12
N SER A 38 -9.35 13.49 -3.87
CA SER A 38 -8.75 14.76 -3.43
C SER A 38 -7.22 14.78 -3.53
N GLY A 39 -6.59 13.61 -3.67
CA GLY A 39 -5.16 13.47 -3.84
C GLY A 39 -4.53 12.46 -2.89
N VAL A 40 -3.28 12.69 -2.49
CA VAL A 40 -2.55 11.82 -1.54
C VAL A 40 -2.99 12.16 -0.12
N LEU A 41 -3.58 11.18 0.56
CA LEU A 41 -4.04 11.30 1.95
C LEU A 41 -2.97 10.84 2.94
N ARG A 42 -2.29 9.72 2.64
CA ARG A 42 -1.24 9.16 3.50
C ARG A 42 -0.06 8.68 2.69
N ASN A 43 1.11 8.76 3.30
CA ASN A 43 2.36 8.37 2.69
C ASN A 43 3.33 7.88 3.77
N GLU A 44 3.33 6.57 3.99
CA GLU A 44 4.01 5.93 5.11
C GLU A 44 5.16 5.06 4.60
N THR A 45 6.31 5.13 5.28
CA THR A 45 7.46 4.27 4.97
C THR A 45 7.47 3.10 5.93
N LEU A 46 7.52 1.88 5.39
CA LEU A 46 7.47 0.64 6.12
C LEU A 46 8.80 -0.11 5.97
N LEU A 47 9.09 -0.97 6.95
CA LEU A 47 10.25 -1.87 6.91
C LEU A 47 10.16 -2.83 5.72
N SER A 48 11.31 -3.30 5.22
CA SER A 48 11.37 -4.31 4.14
C SER A 48 10.74 -5.66 4.49
N THR A 49 10.50 -5.92 5.77
CA THR A 49 9.84 -7.13 6.29
C THR A 49 8.32 -6.97 6.41
N ALA A 50 7.78 -5.76 6.18
CA ALA A 50 6.35 -5.54 6.24
C ALA A 50 5.63 -6.24 5.09
N THR A 51 4.63 -7.05 5.43
CA THR A 51 3.75 -7.78 4.50
C THR A 51 2.29 -7.38 4.65
N GLN A 52 1.97 -6.59 5.68
CA GLN A 52 0.65 -6.02 5.86
C GLN A 52 0.72 -4.67 6.56
N HIS A 53 -0.33 -3.89 6.39
CA HIS A 53 -0.53 -2.64 7.11
C HIS A 53 -2.02 -2.29 7.14
N THR A 54 -2.48 -1.63 8.19
CA THR A 54 -3.88 -1.22 8.34
C THR A 54 -3.98 0.29 8.36
N LEU A 55 -4.75 0.82 7.41
CA LEU A 55 -5.11 2.22 7.34
C LEU A 55 -6.40 2.43 8.14
N LEU A 56 -6.35 3.38 9.07
CA LEU A 56 -7.47 3.73 9.95
C LEU A 56 -8.01 5.12 9.60
N ASP A 57 -9.10 5.52 10.27
CA ASP A 57 -9.70 6.86 10.19
C ASP A 57 -10.10 7.26 8.76
N LEU A 58 -10.62 6.30 8.00
CA LEU A 58 -11.11 6.52 6.65
C LEU A 58 -12.59 6.90 6.67
N THR A 59 -12.98 7.76 5.73
CA THR A 59 -14.39 8.09 5.47
C THR A 59 -15.10 6.88 4.84
N PRO A 60 -16.23 6.40 5.40
CA PRO A 60 -17.05 5.33 4.83
C PRO A 60 -17.60 5.69 3.44
N GLY A 61 -17.78 4.70 2.57
CA GLY A 61 -18.36 4.83 1.23
C GLY A 61 -17.42 5.47 0.20
N ARG A 62 -16.17 5.78 0.58
CA ARG A 62 -15.21 6.48 -0.28
C ARG A 62 -14.28 5.49 -0.97
N LEU A 63 -14.00 5.74 -2.25
CA LEU A 63 -13.05 4.95 -3.01
C LEU A 63 -11.63 5.42 -2.69
N TYR A 64 -10.79 4.48 -2.27
CA TYR A 64 -9.39 4.71 -2.01
C TYR A 64 -8.50 3.85 -2.91
N ASN A 65 -7.43 4.45 -3.40
CA ASN A 65 -6.37 3.81 -4.14
C ASN A 65 -5.15 3.66 -3.24
N VAL A 66 -4.73 2.42 -3.01
CA VAL A 66 -3.56 2.07 -2.22
C VAL A 66 -2.45 1.64 -3.16
N THR A 67 -1.32 2.35 -3.11
CA THR A 67 -0.12 2.02 -3.86
C THR A 67 0.98 1.60 -2.90
N VAL A 68 1.53 0.40 -3.09
CA VAL A 68 2.70 -0.09 -2.35
C VAL A 68 3.90 -0.01 -3.26
N VAL A 69 4.86 0.85 -2.90
CA VAL A 69 6.10 1.07 -3.63
C VAL A 69 7.23 0.30 -2.96
N THR A 70 7.89 -0.58 -3.71
CA THR A 70 9.11 -1.28 -3.31
C THR A 70 10.32 -0.44 -3.69
N GLU A 71 11.20 -0.13 -2.74
CA GLU A 71 12.43 0.64 -3.00
C GLU A 71 13.66 -0.22 -2.68
N ALA A 72 14.65 -0.22 -3.57
CA ALA A 72 15.96 -0.83 -3.33
C ALA A 72 17.04 -0.28 -4.27
N GLY A 73 18.15 0.19 -3.70
CA GLY A 73 19.35 0.60 -4.45
C GLY A 73 19.08 1.76 -5.41
N GLY A 74 18.24 2.72 -5.02
CA GLY A 74 17.85 3.86 -5.86
C GLY A 74 16.80 3.53 -6.93
N LEU A 75 16.42 2.27 -7.09
CA LEU A 75 15.34 1.85 -7.97
C LEU A 75 14.04 1.70 -7.19
N THR A 76 12.91 1.90 -7.86
CA THR A 76 11.57 1.75 -7.29
C THR A 76 10.67 0.93 -8.21
N ASN A 77 9.75 0.17 -7.62
CA ASN A 77 8.67 -0.50 -8.34
C ASN A 77 7.39 -0.38 -7.51
N SER A 78 6.21 -0.59 -8.07
CA SER A 78 4.96 -0.40 -7.32
C SER A 78 3.82 -1.29 -7.80
N ALA A 79 2.96 -1.68 -6.88
CA ALA A 79 1.65 -2.26 -7.17
C ALA A 79 0.55 -1.36 -6.61
N THR A 80 -0.58 -1.28 -7.30
CA THR A 80 -1.73 -0.47 -6.87
C THR A 80 -2.98 -1.32 -6.85
N ALA A 81 -3.80 -1.14 -5.82
CA ALA A 81 -5.12 -1.71 -5.69
C ALA A 81 -6.11 -0.63 -5.23
N ALA A 82 -7.39 -0.82 -5.54
CA ALA A 82 -8.45 0.11 -5.16
C ALA A 82 -9.52 -0.64 -4.36
N ALA A 83 -10.05 0.01 -3.33
CA ALA A 83 -11.14 -0.51 -2.53
C ALA A 83 -12.02 0.62 -2.00
N ARG A 84 -13.29 0.29 -1.73
CA ARG A 84 -14.26 1.21 -1.14
C ARG A 84 -14.51 0.77 0.30
N THR A 85 -14.35 1.69 1.24
CA THR A 85 -14.73 1.51 2.65
C THR A 85 -16.22 1.60 2.86
#